data_AF-A0A1V3R5R6-F1
#
_entry.id   AF-A0A1V3R5R6-F1
#
_cell.length_a   1.000
_cell.length_b   1.000
_cell.length_c   1.000
_cell.angle_alpha   90.00
_cell.angle_beta   90.00
_cell.angle_gamma   90.00
#
_symmetry.space_group_name_H-M   'P 1'
#
loop_
_entity.id
_entity.type
_entity.pdbx_description
1 polymer ?
#
loop_
_entity_poly.entity_id
_entity_poly.type
_entity_poly.pdbx_seq_one_letter_code
_entity_poly.pdbx_strand_id
1 'polypeptide(L)' 'MKTQFVTDDHGKKLAVILPIDEYNRLMEDLDELEDIRQFDASQKSDREFIDAEQAFEEIERERKLHQG' A
#
# COMPACT_ATOMS: atom_id res chain seq x y z
N MET A 1 -11.77 13.78 21.79
CA MET A 1 -11.25 15.12 21.44
C MET A 1 -11.78 15.48 20.06
N LYS A 2 -11.99 16.75 19.72
CA LYS A 2 -12.34 17.18 18.35
C LYS A 2 -11.08 17.61 17.60
N THR A 3 -11.09 17.55 16.28
CA THR A 3 -10.00 18.05 15.42
C THR A 3 -9.69 19.51 15.74
N GLN A 4 -8.40 19.84 15.85
CA GLN A 4 -7.92 21.20 16.09
C GLN A 4 -6.96 21.61 14.99
N PHE A 5 -6.91 22.91 14.68
CA PHE A 5 -6.00 23.46 13.68
C PHE A 5 -5.06 24.46 14.34
N VAL A 6 -3.78 24.37 13.99
CA VAL A 6 -2.78 25.39 14.32
C VAL A 6 -2.67 26.32 13.12
N THR A 7 -2.81 27.63 13.33
CA THR A 7 -2.77 28.64 12.26
C THR A 7 -1.62 29.61 12.45
N ASP A 8 -1.17 30.24 11.36
CA ASP A 8 -0.30 31.42 11.43
C ASP A 8 -1.07 32.69 11.83
N ASP A 9 -0.35 33.80 11.94
CA ASP A 9 -0.88 35.12 12.33
C ASP A 9 -1.88 35.69 11.30
N HIS A 10 -1.93 35.13 10.09
CA HIS A 10 -2.88 35.48 9.03
C HIS A 10 -4.07 34.51 8.97
N GLY A 11 -4.16 33.54 9.89
CA GLY A 11 -5.23 32.54 9.96
C GLY A 11 -5.06 31.37 8.99
N LYS A 12 -3.91 31.23 8.31
CA LYS A 12 -3.63 30.09 7.44
C LYS A 12 -3.34 28.86 8.29
N LYS A 13 -4.02 27.75 8.02
CA LYS A 13 -3.79 26.46 8.71
C LYS A 13 -2.42 25.89 8.35
N LEU A 14 -1.59 25.65 9.37
CA LEU A 14 -0.25 25.09 9.26
C LEU A 14 -0.19 23.62 9.69
N ALA A 15 -0.96 23.25 10.72
CA ALA A 15 -1.01 21.89 11.23
C ALA A 15 -2.41 21.52 11.72
N VAL A 16 -2.63 20.22 11.89
CA VAL A 16 -3.86 19.65 12.46
C VAL A 16 -3.49 18.71 13.60
N ILE A 17 -4.27 18.76 14.69
CA ILE A 17 -4.19 17.80 15.78
C ILE A 17 -5.46 16.94 15.70
N LEU A 18 -5.25 15.65 15.44
CA LEU A 18 -6.32 14.66 15.33
C LEU A 18 -6.35 13.76 16.58
N PRO A 19 -7.53 13.27 16.99
CA PRO A 19 -7.61 12.08 17.82
C PRO A 19 -6.83 10.93 17.17
N ILE A 20 -6.12 10.14 17.97
CA ILE A 20 -5.27 9.06 17.45
C ILE A 20 -6.06 8.05 16.60
N ASP A 21 -7.32 7.77 16.98
CA ASP A 21 -8.20 6.86 16.22
C ASP A 21 -8.61 7.40 14.85
N GLU A 22 -8.66 8.73 14.67
CA GLU A 22 -8.89 9.33 13.35
C GLU A 22 -7.63 9.26 12.48
N TYR A 23 -6.47 9.52 13.07
CA TYR A 23 -5.20 9.38 12.37
C TYR A 23 -4.96 7.94 11.89
N ASN A 24 -5.18 6.95 12.77
CA ASN A 24 -4.97 5.55 12.41
C ASN A 24 -5.90 5.10 11.29
N ARG A 25 -7.18 5.47 11.32
CA ARG A 25 -8.12 5.18 10.22
C ARG A 25 -7.68 5.82 8.91
N LEU A 26 -7.19 7.05 8.94
CA LEU A 26 -6.65 7.70 7.74
C LEU A 26 -5.44 6.93 7.17
N MET A 27 -4.58 6.37 8.03
CA MET A 27 -3.45 5.56 7.57
C MET A 27 -3.91 4.23 6.97
N GLU A 28 -4.87 3.55 7.60
CA GLU A 28 -5.46 2.33 7.06
C GLU A 28 -6.10 2.57 5.68
N ASP A 29 -6.86 3.65 5.51
CA ASP A 29 -7.48 4.02 4.23
C ASP A 29 -6.43 4.32 3.14
N LEU A 30 -5.28 4.90 3.50
CA LEU A 30 -4.19 5.17 2.57
C LEU A 30 -3.46 3.90 2.14
N ASP A 31 -3.26 2.96 3.07
CA ASP A 31 -2.64 1.67 2.76
C ASP A 31 -3.52 0.86 1.80
N GLU A 32 -4.84 0.81 2.04
CA GLU A 32 -5.79 0.18 1.11
C GLU A 32 -5.76 0.82 -0.28
N LEU A 33 -5.66 2.15 -0.35
CA LEU A 33 -5.56 2.86 -1.62
C LEU A 33 -4.28 2.54 -2.39
N GLU A 34 -3.16 2.37 -1.68
CA GLU A 34 -1.89 1.98 -2.30
C GLU A 34 -1.95 0.54 -2.84
N ASP A 35 -2.57 -0.39 -2.11
CA ASP A 35 -2.80 -1.76 -2.58
C ASP A 35 -3.62 -1.77 -3.89
N ILE A 36 -4.68 -0.98 -3.96
CA ILE A 36 -5.48 -0.80 -5.19
C ILE A 36 -4.60 -0.26 -6.34
N ARG A 37 -3.75 0.73 -6.05
CA ARG A 37 -2.87 1.34 -7.05
C ARG A 37 -1.85 0.35 -7.59
N GLN A 38 -1.29 -0.49 -6.73
CA GLN A 38 -0.37 -1.56 -7.11
C GLN A 38 -1.07 -2.64 -7.94
N PHE A 39 -2.28 -3.04 -7.56
CA PHE A 39 -3.09 -3.95 -8.35
C PHE A 39 -3.32 -3.40 -9.77
N ASP A 40 -3.76 -2.15 -9.92
CA ASP A 40 -3.96 -1.51 -11.21
C ASP A 40 -2.67 -1.41 -12.03
N ALA A 41 -1.53 -1.17 -11.39
CA ALA A 41 -0.23 -1.15 -12.05
C ALA A 41 0.14 -2.54 -12.59
N SER A 42 -0.06 -3.60 -11.80
CA SER A 42 0.19 -4.99 -12.22
C SER A 42 -0.76 -5.47 -13.32
N GLN A 43 -1.98 -4.94 -13.38
CA GLN A 43 -2.93 -5.26 -14.44
C GLN A 43 -2.53 -4.64 -15.79
N LYS A 44 -1.67 -3.60 -15.78
CA LYS A 44 -1.13 -2.95 -16.99
C LYS A 44 0.15 -3.59 -17.51
N SER A 45 0.81 -4.44 -16.72
CA SER A 45 1.95 -5.22 -17.21
C SER A 45 1.47 -6.43 -18.02
N ASP A 46 2.21 -6.78 -19.06
CA ASP A 46 1.97 -8.03 -19.80
C ASP A 46 2.10 -9.21 -18.84
N ARG A 47 0.98 -9.92 -18.63
CA ARG A 47 0.94 -11.12 -17.81
C ARG A 47 1.15 -12.33 -18.68
N GLU A 48 2.12 -13.15 -18.29
CA GLU A 48 2.28 -14.49 -18.87
C GLU A 48 1.35 -15.45 -18.14
N PHE A 49 0.51 -16.13 -18.91
CA PHE A 49 -0.36 -17.20 -18.40
C PHE A 49 0.31 -18.53 -18.75
N ILE A 50 0.93 -19.16 -17.76
CA ILE A 50 1.50 -20.50 -17.86
C ILE A 50 0.59 -21.52 -17.15
N ASP A 51 0.76 -22.80 -17.48
CA ASP A 51 0.07 -23.89 -16.78
C ASP A 51 0.48 -23.94 -15.30
N ALA A 52 -0.46 -24.28 -14.42
CA ALA A 52 -0.21 -24.29 -12.98
C ALA A 52 0.90 -25.28 -12.60
N GLU A 53 0.94 -26.46 -13.22
CA GLU A 53 1.99 -27.46 -12.96
C GLU A 53 3.36 -26.91 -13.34
N GLN A 54 3.46 -26.26 -14.51
CA GLN A 54 4.68 -25.59 -14.95
C GLN A 54 5.12 -24.49 -13.97
N ALA A 55 4.20 -23.64 -13.51
CA ALA A 55 4.50 -22.57 -12.57
C ALA A 55 5.10 -23.11 -11.25
N PHE A 56 4.52 -24.18 -10.71
CA PHE A 56 5.01 -24.79 -9.49
C PHE A 56 6.39 -25.43 -9.68
N GLU A 57 6.63 -26.10 -10.80
CA GLU A 57 7.94 -26.66 -11.12
C GLU A 57 9.04 -25.59 -11.20
N GLU A 58 8.75 -24.45 -11.83
CA GLU A 58 9.69 -23.32 -11.93
C GLU A 58 9.99 -22.72 -10.56
N ILE A 59 8.97 -22.45 -9.74
CA ILE A 59 9.13 -21.92 -8.37
C ILE A 59 9.96 -22.85 -7.50
N GLU A 60 9.71 -24.15 -7.55
CA GLU A 60 10.45 -25.14 -6.76
C GLU A 60 11.91 -25.29 -7.22
N ARG A 61 12.18 -25.11 -8.52
CA ARG A 61 13.54 -25.07 -9.05
C ARG A 61 14.31 -23.87 -8.53
N GLU A 62 13.71 -22.68 -8.57
CA GLU A 62 14.32 -21.43 -8.06
C GLU A 62 14.60 -21.49 -6.56
N ARG A 63 13.67 -22.03 -5.76
CA ARG A 63 13.87 -22.20 -4.31
C ARG A 63 15.09 -23.07 -3.99
N LYS A 64 15.29 -24.16 -4.74
CA LYS A 64 16.44 -25.06 -4.56
C LYS A 64 17.76 -24.40 -4.96
N LEU A 65 17.76 -23.53 -5.96
CA LEU A 65 18.95 -22.79 -6.41
C LEU A 65 19.44 -21.76 -5.39
N HIS A 66 18.53 -21.16 -4.61
CA HIS A 66 18.86 -20.13 -3.61
C HIS A 66 19.09 -20.70 -2.19
N GLN A 67 18.98 -22.02 -2.00
CA GLN A 67 19.20 -22.70 -0.72
C GLN A 67 20.51 -23.50 -0.67
N GLY A 68 21.38 -23.40 -1.69
CA GLY A 68 22.73 -23.97 -1.71
C GLY A 68 23.80 -22.90 -1.64
#